data_AF-A0A2J4YEI1-F1
#
_entry.id   AF-A0A2J4YEI1-F1
#
_cell.length_a   1.000
_cell.length_b   1.000
_cell.length_c   1.000
_cell.angle_alpha   90.00
_cell.angle_beta   90.00
_cell.angle_gamma   90.00
#
_symmetry.space_group_name_H-M   'P 1'
#
loop_
_entity.id
_entity.type
_entity.pdbx_description
1 polymer ?
#
loop_
_entity_poly.entity_id
_entity_poly.type
_entity_poly.pdbx_seq_one_letter_code
_entity_poly.pdbx_strand_id
1 'polypeptide(L)' 'MDKLLERFLQYVSLDTQSKPGVRQVPSTEGQWKLLRLLQAQLQEMGLVNVTLSE' A
#
# COMPACT_ATOMS: atom_id res chain seq x y z
N MET A 1 3.96 -13.24 16.55
CA MET A 1 4.94 -13.14 15.44
C MET A 1 4.28 -13.44 14.09
N ASP A 2 3.27 -14.30 14.04
CA ASP A 2 2.64 -14.75 12.77
C ASP A 2 2.07 -13.62 11.93
N LYS A 3 1.40 -12.64 12.54
CA LYS A 3 0.85 -11.47 11.85
C LYS A 3 1.92 -10.58 11.18
N LEU A 4 3.15 -10.59 11.69
CA LEU A 4 4.25 -9.81 11.09
C LEU A 4 4.70 -10.47 9.78
N LEU A 5 4.95 -11.78 9.82
CA LEU A 5 5.38 -12.54 8.65
C LEU A 5 4.30 -12.55 7.58
N GLU A 6 3.04 -12.76 7.96
CA GLU A 6 1.89 -12.72 7.04
C GLU A 6 1.79 -11.39 6.31
N ARG A 7 1.80 -10.26 7.04
CA ARG A 7 1.77 -8.92 6.45
C ARG A 7 2.96 -8.67 5.55
N PHE A 8 4.16 -9.06 5.98
CA PHE A 8 5.37 -8.92 5.19
C PHE A 8 5.25 -9.67 3.85
N LEU A 9 4.88 -10.94 3.87
CA LEU A 9 4.72 -11.74 2.65
C LEU A 9 3.60 -11.20 1.76
N GLN A 10 2.51 -10.71 2.33
CA GLN A 10 1.43 -10.07 1.58
C GLN A 10 1.93 -8.82 0.85
N TYR A 11 2.71 -7.95 1.49
CA TYR A 11 3.22 -6.73 0.86
C TYR A 11 4.28 -7.03 -0.21
N VAL A 12 5.19 -7.97 0.06
CA VAL A 12 6.25 -8.37 -0.89
C VAL A 12 5.67 -9.06 -2.14
N SER A 13 4.49 -9.67 -2.03
CA SER A 13 3.80 -10.26 -3.19
C SER A 13 3.27 -9.21 -4.19
N LEU A 14 3.21 -7.93 -3.81
CA LEU A 14 2.76 -6.84 -4.67
C LEU A 14 3.95 -6.20 -5.37
N ASP A 15 3.95 -6.23 -6.71
CA ASP A 15 4.85 -5.39 -7.49
C ASP A 15 4.50 -3.92 -7.26
N THR A 16 5.41 -3.21 -6.60
CA THR A 16 5.29 -1.80 -6.20
C THR A 16 6.48 -0.99 -6.70
N GLN A 17 7.24 -1.51 -7.67
CA GLN A 17 8.44 -0.86 -8.16
C GLN A 17 8.11 0.53 -8.73
N SER A 18 8.86 1.54 -8.31
CA SER A 18 8.75 2.89 -8.85
C SER A 18 9.32 2.99 -10.26
N LYS A 19 8.78 3.91 -11.07
CA LYS A 19 9.29 4.21 -12.41
C LYS A 19 9.82 5.65 -12.48
N PRO A 20 11.12 5.87 -12.74
CA PRO A 20 11.68 7.21 -12.88
C PRO A 20 11.17 7.89 -14.16
N GLY A 21 11.16 9.23 -14.17
CA GLY A 21 10.77 10.03 -15.34
C GLY A 21 9.25 10.07 -15.62
N VAL A 22 8.42 9.56 -14.72
CA VAL A 22 6.95 9.64 -14.81
C VAL A 22 6.48 10.90 -14.09
N ARG A 23 5.61 11.68 -14.76
CA ARG A 23 5.01 12.90 -14.18
C ARG A 23 3.88 12.59 -13.19
N GLN A 24 3.18 11.47 -13.40
CA GLN A 24 2.14 10.99 -12.50
C GLN A 24 2.73 10.52 -11.17
N VAL A 25 2.02 10.81 -10.08
CA VAL A 25 2.36 10.36 -8.73
C VAL A 25 1.18 9.58 -8.17
N PRO A 26 1.40 8.38 -7.59
CA PRO A 26 2.60 7.56 -7.70
C PRO A 26 2.90 7.16 -9.15
N SER A 27 4.16 6.79 -9.40
CA SER A 27 4.69 6.56 -10.75
C SER A 27 4.24 5.26 -11.41
N THR A 28 3.68 4.32 -10.63
CA THR A 28 3.19 3.03 -11.12
C THR A 28 1.91 2.63 -10.40
N GLU A 29 1.04 1.90 -11.10
CA GLU A 29 -0.24 1.41 -10.57
C GLU A 29 -0.06 0.41 -9.41
N GLY A 30 1.06 -0.33 -9.40
CA GLY A 30 1.41 -1.24 -8.32
C GLY A 30 1.43 -0.57 -6.94
N GLN A 31 1.95 0.66 -6.87
CA GLN A 31 1.98 1.46 -5.64
C GLN A 31 0.56 1.74 -5.12
N TRP A 32 -0.40 2.02 -6.02
CA TRP A 32 -1.80 2.21 -5.64
C TRP A 32 -2.43 0.97 -5.01
N LYS A 33 -2.07 -0.23 -5.48
CA LYS A 33 -2.59 -1.48 -4.92
C LYS A 33 -2.15 -1.65 -3.47
N LEU A 34 -0.88 -1.40 -3.16
CA LEU A 34 -0.38 -1.45 -1.78
C LEU A 34 -0.98 -0.33 -0.91
N LEU A 35 -1.09 0.91 -1.42
CA LEU A 35 -1.67 2.03 -0.67
C LEU A 35 -3.13 1.77 -0.25
N ARG A 36 -3.96 1.24 -1.17
CA ARG A 36 -5.36 0.89 -0.86
C ARG A 36 -5.46 -0.28 0.13
N LEU A 37 -4.59 -1.29 0.01
CA LEU A 37 -4.49 -2.37 0.99
C LEU A 37 -4.16 -1.83 2.38
N LEU A 38 -3.16 -0.96 2.50
CA LEU A 38 -2.77 -0.36 3.78
C LEU A 38 -3.88 0.53 4.34
N GLN A 39 -4.56 1.32 3.50
CA GLN A 39 -5.70 2.13 3.94
C GLN A 39 -6.79 1.27 4.59
N ALA A 40 -7.18 0.16 3.95
CA ALA A 40 -8.17 -0.77 4.50
C ALA A 40 -7.69 -1.37 5.83
N GLN A 41 -6.43 -1.81 5.91
CA GLN A 41 -5.88 -2.38 7.14
C GLN A 41 -5.82 -1.37 8.30
N LEU A 42 -5.52 -0.09 8.03
CA LEU A 42 -5.55 0.96 9.04
C LEU A 42 -6.98 1.19 9.57
N GLN A 43 -7.97 1.18 8.68
CA GLN A 43 -9.39 1.30 9.04
C GLN A 43 -9.87 0.09 9.85
N GLU A 44 -9.50 -1.12 9.46
CA GLU A 44 -9.81 -2.37 10.18
C GLU A 44 -9.17 -2.40 11.57
N MET A 45 -8.02 -1.77 11.75
CA MET A 45 -7.37 -1.59 13.05
C MET A 45 -8.06 -0.54 13.94
N GLY A 46 -9.08 0.15 13.43
CA GLY A 46 -9.82 1.17 14.18
C GLY A 46 -9.15 2.55 14.19
N LEU A 47 -8.18 2.79 13.29
CA LEU A 47 -7.61 4.14 13.15
C LEU A 47 -8.62 5.07 12.46
N VAL A 48 -8.63 6.31 12.93
CA VAL A 48 -9.53 7.37 12.43
C VAL A 48 -8.77 8.32 11.51
N ASN A 49 -9.51 9.09 10.70
CA ASN A 49 -8.96 10.09 9.78
C ASN A 49 -7.97 9.50 8.75
N VAL A 50 -8.19 8.26 8.30
CA VAL A 50 -7.38 7.62 7.26
C VAL A 50 -7.77 8.18 5.89
N THR A 51 -6.91 9.00 5.29
CA THR A 51 -7.13 9.61 3.95
C THR A 51 -6.14 9.09 2.92
N LEU A 52 -6.60 8.92 1.68
CA LEU A 52 -5.77 8.60 0.52
C LEU A 52 -6.26 9.46 -0.65
N SER A 53 -5.43 10.39 -1.12
CA SER A 53 -5.74 11.33 -2.21
C SER A 53 -5.18 10.81 -3.53
N GLU A 54 -5.95 10.94 -4.62
CA GLU A 54 -5.54 10.63 -5.99
C GLU A 54 -4.46 11.56 -6.55
#